data_AF-A0A2D9RXT4-F1
#
_entry.id   AF-A0A2D9RXT4-F1
#
_cell.length_a   1.000
_cell.length_b   1.000
_cell.length_c   1.000
_cell.angle_alpha   90.00
_cell.angle_beta   90.00
_cell.angle_gamma   90.00
#
_symmetry.space_group_name_H-M   'P 1'
#
loop_
_entity.id
_entity.type
_entity.pdbx_description
1 polymer ?
#
loop_
_entity_poly.entity_id
_entity_poly.type
_entity_poly.pdbx_seq_one_letter_code
_entity_poly.pdbx_strand_id
1 'polypeptide(L)'
;MDLMGGGIRPELMLAPKDQNLADEFYRRLINWINDFHKSLDEEHEVGARLVNFGQAITFHVEDIGYWNPSLISFQGRNELGEPVELIQHVTQISILLVAMKRENIEQPKRPIGFASWDEYEQQKT
;
A
#
# COMPACT_ATOMS: atom_id res chain seq x y z
N MET A 1 30.38 -27.20 -41.95
CA MET A 1 28.96 -27.50 -42.26
C MET A 1 28.61 -28.64 -41.34
N ASP A 2 27.89 -28.45 -40.23
CA ASP A 2 26.65 -27.66 -40.10
C ASP A 2 26.59 -26.71 -38.90
N LEU A 3 25.74 -25.70 -39.09
CA LEU A 3 25.44 -24.57 -38.24
C LEU A 3 24.17 -24.82 -37.40
N MET A 4 24.13 -24.19 -36.22
CA MET A 4 22.95 -23.63 -35.53
C MET A 4 21.89 -24.58 -34.93
N GLY A 5 21.63 -24.37 -33.64
CA GLY A 5 20.40 -24.84 -32.98
C GLY A 5 20.25 -24.42 -31.51
N GLY A 6 20.95 -23.39 -31.03
CA GLY A 6 20.76 -22.84 -29.68
C GLY A 6 19.54 -21.95 -29.64
N GLY A 7 18.34 -22.54 -29.59
CA GLY A 7 17.10 -21.79 -29.39
C GLY A 7 17.07 -21.18 -27.99
N ILE A 8 17.10 -19.85 -27.91
CA ILE A 8 16.76 -19.10 -26.70
C ILE A 8 15.35 -19.55 -26.27
N ARG A 9 15.21 -20.06 -25.04
CA ARG A 9 13.89 -20.39 -24.47
C ARG A 9 13.09 -19.08 -24.30
N PRO A 10 11.88 -18.95 -24.87
CA PRO A 10 11.06 -17.73 -24.75
C PRO A 10 10.60 -17.41 -23.32
N GLU A 11 10.74 -18.37 -22.40
CA GLU A 11 10.14 -18.37 -21.06
C GLU A 11 10.77 -17.37 -20.05
N LEU A 12 11.81 -16.62 -20.42
CA LEU A 12 12.57 -15.79 -19.47
C LEU A 12 12.75 -14.30 -19.83
N MET A 13 12.07 -13.79 -20.87
CA MET A 13 11.87 -12.35 -20.98
C MET A 13 10.56 -12.00 -20.27
N LEU A 14 10.61 -11.80 -18.95
CA LEU A 14 9.58 -11.04 -18.27
C LEU A 14 9.47 -9.71 -19.02
N ALA A 15 8.33 -9.48 -19.69
CA ALA A 15 8.07 -8.18 -20.30
C ALA A 15 8.28 -7.10 -19.23
N PRO A 16 8.90 -5.94 -19.56
CA PRO A 16 9.10 -4.88 -18.60
C PRO A 16 7.78 -4.58 -17.90
N LYS A 17 7.75 -4.74 -16.57
CA LYS A 17 6.56 -4.45 -15.78
C LYS A 17 6.25 -2.96 -15.93
N ASP A 18 5.03 -2.63 -16.38
CA ASP A 18 4.63 -1.24 -16.54
C ASP A 18 4.54 -0.58 -15.16
N GLN A 19 5.48 0.33 -14.91
CA GLN A 19 5.66 1.04 -13.65
C GLN A 19 4.49 1.98 -13.31
N ASN A 20 3.59 2.22 -14.27
CA ASN A 20 2.42 3.08 -14.10
C ASN A 20 1.13 2.30 -13.79
N LEU A 21 1.21 0.98 -13.61
CA LEU A 21 0.07 0.19 -13.16
C LEU A 21 -0.19 0.39 -11.67
N ALA A 22 -1.46 0.27 -11.30
CA ALA A 22 -1.92 0.43 -9.92
C ALA A 22 -1.21 -0.50 -8.94
N ASP A 23 -0.82 -1.71 -9.35
CA ASP A 23 -0.06 -2.63 -8.51
C ASP A 23 1.32 -2.08 -8.10
N GLU A 24 2.02 -1.38 -9.00
CA GLU A 24 3.28 -0.70 -8.68
C GLU A 24 3.08 0.55 -7.81
N PHE A 25 2.00 1.30 -8.00
CA PHE A 25 1.63 2.38 -7.08
C PHE A 25 1.32 1.85 -5.68
N TYR A 26 0.52 0.78 -5.59
CA TYR A 26 0.23 0.07 -4.35
C TYR A 26 1.51 -0.38 -3.64
N ARG A 27 2.42 -1.06 -4.35
CA ARG A 27 3.69 -1.53 -3.77
C ARG A 27 4.51 -0.38 -3.16
N ARG A 28 4.58 0.77 -3.83
CA ARG A 28 5.30 1.95 -3.32
C ARG A 28 4.58 2.58 -2.11
N LEU A 29 3.25 2.70 -2.18
CA LEU A 29 2.43 3.27 -1.12
C LEU A 29 2.47 2.42 0.15
N ILE A 30 2.28 1.10 0.03
CA ILE A 30 2.29 0.19 1.16
C ILE A 30 3.65 0.19 1.87
N ASN A 31 4.74 0.35 1.11
CA ASN A 31 6.07 0.52 1.68
C ASN A 31 6.22 1.82 2.45
N TRP A 32 5.85 2.97 1.88
CA TRP A 32 5.91 4.24 2.59
C TRP A 32 5.03 4.26 3.86
N ILE A 33 3.84 3.67 3.79
CA ILE A 33 2.89 3.61 4.90
C ILE A 33 3.45 2.73 6.02
N ASN A 34 3.94 1.53 5.70
CA ASN A 34 4.50 0.63 6.71
C ASN A 34 5.84 1.12 7.28
N ASP A 35 6.69 1.77 6.48
CA ASP A 35 7.93 2.38 6.97
C ASP A 35 7.63 3.52 7.96
N PHE A 36 6.66 4.40 7.62
CA PHE A 36 6.21 5.43 8.55
C PHE A 36 5.56 4.82 9.80
N HIS A 37 4.68 3.83 9.63
CA HIS A 37 4.02 3.14 10.73
C HIS A 37 5.03 2.53 11.71
N LYS A 38 6.06 1.83 11.20
CA LYS A 38 7.14 1.23 11.98
C LYS A 38 8.01 2.26 12.71
N SER A 39 8.09 3.49 12.19
CA SER A 39 8.85 4.58 12.81
C SER A 39 8.15 5.22 14.03
N LEU A 40 6.84 5.01 14.19
CA LEU A 40 6.06 5.54 15.31
C LEU A 40 6.24 4.66 16.55
N ASP A 41 6.07 5.25 17.73
CA ASP A 41 6.05 4.53 19.01
C ASP A 41 4.88 3.53 19.12
N GLU A 42 4.83 2.80 20.24
CA GLU A 42 3.81 1.79 20.51
C GLU A 42 2.44 2.36 20.86
N GLU A 43 2.32 3.68 21.11
CA GLU A 43 1.06 4.37 21.40
C GLU A 43 0.38 4.89 20.14
N HIS A 44 1.13 5.00 19.04
CA HIS A 44 0.68 5.57 17.78
C HIS A 44 0.70 4.58 16.60
N GLU A 45 -0.27 4.78 15.71
CA GLU A 45 -0.37 4.13 14.41
C GLU A 45 -0.49 5.15 13.28
N VAL A 46 -0.41 4.65 12.06
CA VAL A 46 -0.46 5.51 10.87
C VAL A 46 -1.94 5.79 10.56
N GLY A 47 -2.28 7.06 10.54
CA GLY A 47 -3.47 7.56 9.86
C GLY A 47 -3.13 8.04 8.47
N ALA A 48 -4.10 8.00 7.57
CA ALA A 48 -4.01 8.68 6.28
C ALA A 48 -4.96 9.87 6.27
N ARG A 49 -4.41 11.03 5.91
CA ARG A 49 -5.19 12.20 5.51
C ARG A 49 -5.11 12.34 4.01
N LEU A 50 -6.19 12.02 3.32
CA LEU A 50 -6.30 12.20 1.88
C LEU A 50 -6.84 13.60 1.58
N VAL A 51 -6.10 14.34 0.77
CA VAL A 51 -6.39 15.75 0.47
C VAL A 51 -6.88 15.84 -0.97
N ASN A 52 -8.13 16.22 -1.17
CA ASN A 52 -8.68 16.46 -2.50
C ASN A 52 -9.45 17.78 -2.55
N PHE A 53 -9.07 18.69 -3.46
CA PHE A 53 -9.77 19.94 -3.77
C PHE A 53 -10.36 20.71 -2.57
N GLY A 54 -9.57 20.89 -1.50
CA GLY A 54 -9.97 21.68 -0.32
C GLY A 54 -10.78 20.91 0.74
N GLN A 55 -11.10 19.64 0.49
CA GLN A 55 -11.63 18.72 1.50
C GLN A 55 -10.52 17.73 1.90
N ALA A 56 -10.42 17.43 3.18
CA ALA A 56 -9.53 16.41 3.68
C ALA A 56 -10.34 15.38 4.46
N ILE A 57 -10.16 14.11 4.11
CA ILE A 57 -10.72 12.98 4.86
C ILE A 57 -9.55 12.33 5.60
N THR A 58 -9.69 12.19 6.91
CA THR A 58 -8.71 11.52 7.78
C THR A 58 -9.35 10.30 8.38
N PHE A 59 -8.67 9.15 8.31
CA PHE A 59 -9.10 7.90 8.95
C PHE A 59 -7.90 7.00 9.26
N HIS A 60 -8.11 6.05 10.17
CA HIS A 60 -7.15 4.99 10.48
C HIS A 60 -7.10 4.04 9.30
N VAL A 61 -5.94 3.87 8.64
CA VAL A 61 -5.81 2.93 7.53
C VAL A 61 -5.61 1.52 8.07
N GLU A 62 -6.42 0.59 7.63
CA GLU A 62 -6.32 -0.83 7.97
C GLU A 62 -5.73 -1.63 6.79
N ASP A 63 -6.15 -1.31 5.56
CA ASP A 63 -5.73 -2.01 4.34
C ASP A 63 -5.73 -1.09 3.11
N ILE A 64 -5.04 -1.53 2.06
CA ILE A 64 -4.97 -0.85 0.75
C ILE A 64 -5.19 -1.90 -0.34
N GLY A 65 -6.08 -1.61 -1.27
CA GLY A 65 -6.30 -2.43 -2.46
C GLY A 65 -5.82 -1.73 -3.74
N TYR A 66 -5.73 -2.49 -4.82
CA TYR A 66 -5.48 -1.94 -6.16
C TYR A 66 -6.28 -2.68 -7.23
N TRP A 67 -6.53 -1.99 -8.33
CA TRP A 67 -7.13 -2.56 -9.54
C TRP A 67 -6.44 -1.97 -10.78
N ASN A 68 -5.75 -2.82 -11.54
CA ASN A 68 -5.05 -2.41 -12.75
C ASN A 68 -6.04 -1.99 -13.86
N PRO A 69 -5.79 -0.88 -14.58
CA PRO A 69 -4.51 -0.18 -14.61
C PRO A 69 -4.32 0.92 -13.56
N SER A 70 -5.37 1.41 -12.88
CA SER A 70 -5.26 2.76 -12.31
C SER A 70 -6.05 3.08 -11.04
N LEU A 71 -6.66 2.11 -10.35
CA LEU A 71 -7.40 2.39 -9.11
C LEU A 71 -6.64 1.88 -7.88
N ILE A 72 -6.67 2.68 -6.82
CA ILE A 72 -6.25 2.32 -5.46
C ILE A 72 -7.43 2.51 -4.53
N SER A 73 -7.64 1.59 -3.60
CA SER A 73 -8.58 1.74 -2.49
C SER A 73 -7.83 1.86 -1.16
N PHE A 74 -8.30 2.74 -0.28
CA PHE A 74 -7.85 2.86 1.10
C PHE A 74 -9.01 2.47 2.01
N GLN A 75 -8.81 1.46 2.84
CA GLN A 75 -9.83 0.90 3.72
C GLN A 75 -9.45 1.15 5.18
N GLY A 76 -10.45 1.38 6.03
CA GLY A 76 -10.19 1.57 7.45
C GLY A 76 -11.38 2.09 8.23
N ARG A 77 -11.12 2.88 9.27
CA ARG A 77 -12.15 3.39 10.21
C ARG A 77 -12.07 4.88 10.42
N ASN A 78 -13.23 5.54 10.40
CA ASN A 78 -13.34 6.95 10.77
C ASN A 78 -13.23 7.15 12.30
N GLU A 79 -13.28 8.39 12.78
CA GLU A 79 -13.20 8.73 14.20
C GLU A 79 -14.35 8.14 15.06
N LEU A 80 -15.43 7.67 14.43
CA LEU A 80 -16.55 7.01 15.09
C LEU A 80 -16.41 5.46 15.09
N GLY A 81 -15.32 4.93 14.54
CA GLY A 81 -15.06 3.50 14.39
C GLY A 81 -15.84 2.84 13.24
N GLU A 82 -16.53 3.62 12.40
CA GLU A 82 -17.31 3.12 11.27
C GLU A 82 -16.39 2.79 10.09
N PRO A 83 -16.65 1.68 9.37
CA PRO A 83 -15.84 1.31 8.22
C PRO A 83 -15.97 2.35 7.11
N VAL A 84 -14.84 2.73 6.53
CA VAL A 84 -14.74 3.62 5.38
C VAL A 84 -13.85 3.00 4.31
N GLU A 85 -14.23 3.22 3.05
CA GLU A 85 -13.41 2.88 1.90
C GLU A 85 -13.39 4.06 0.93
N LEU A 86 -12.18 4.48 0.55
CA LEU A 86 -11.98 5.55 -0.41
C LEU A 86 -11.24 5.00 -1.64
N ILE A 87 -11.89 5.11 -2.80
CA ILE A 87 -11.33 4.67 -4.09
C ILE A 87 -10.86 5.90 -4.87
N GLN A 88 -9.62 5.88 -5.34
CA GLN A 88 -9.04 6.96 -6.16
C GLN A 88 -8.31 6.43 -7.39
N HIS A 89 -8.27 7.26 -8.42
CA HIS A 89 -7.36 7.05 -9.54
C HIS A 89 -5.92 7.35 -9.10
N VAL A 90 -4.93 6.58 -9.55
CA VAL A 90 -3.50 6.74 -9.16
C VAL A 90 -2.95 8.15 -9.35
N THR A 91 -3.45 8.88 -10.37
CA THR A 91 -3.03 10.26 -10.65
C THR A 91 -3.62 11.31 -9.71
N GLN A 92 -4.62 10.94 -8.92
CA GLN A 92 -5.31 11.83 -7.97
C GLN A 92 -4.84 11.63 -6.53
N ILE A 93 -3.98 10.63 -6.29
CA ILE A 93 -3.55 10.28 -4.94
C ILE A 93 -2.66 11.40 -4.38
N SER A 94 -3.17 12.04 -3.34
CA SER A 94 -2.44 12.94 -2.46
C SER A 94 -2.73 12.53 -1.02
N ILE A 95 -1.73 11.92 -0.39
CA ILE A 95 -1.83 11.35 0.95
C ILE A 95 -0.81 12.02 1.87
N LEU A 96 -1.27 12.42 3.05
CA LEU A 96 -0.43 12.80 4.18
C LEU A 96 -0.51 11.70 5.24
N LEU A 97 0.63 11.15 5.62
CA LEU A 97 0.73 10.21 6.74
C LEU A 97 0.81 10.99 8.05
N VAL A 98 -0.04 10.64 9.01
CA VAL A 98 -0.11 11.29 10.32
C VAL A 98 -0.04 10.24 11.42
N ALA A 99 0.56 10.60 12.55
CA ALA A 99 0.53 9.75 13.74
C ALA A 99 -0.84 9.91 14.42
N MET A 100 -1.57 8.81 14.59
CA MET A 100 -2.84 8.75 15.32
C MET A 100 -2.69 7.85 16.53
N LYS A 101 -3.41 8.13 17.61
CA LYS A 101 -3.42 7.24 18.78
C LYS A 101 -4.03 5.91 18.39
N ARG A 102 -3.43 4.82 18.84
CA ARG A 102 -3.96 3.47 18.57
C ARG A 102 -5.31 3.27 19.24
N GLU A 103 -6.24 2.63 18.52
CA GLU A 103 -7.53 2.25 19.08
C GLU A 103 -7.39 1.17 20.16
N ASN A 104 -6.40 0.27 20.02
CA ASN A 104 -6.13 -0.79 20.96
C ASN A 104 -4.62 -0.97 21.22
N ILE A 105 -4.16 -0.48 22.37
CA ILE A 105 -2.76 -0.57 22.81
C ILE A 105 -2.37 -1.94 23.35
N GLU A 106 -3.34 -2.79 23.72
CA GLU A 106 -3.07 -4.13 24.26
C GLU A 106 -2.69 -5.13 23.15
N GLN A 107 -3.11 -4.87 21.92
CA GLN A 107 -2.68 -5.67 20.78
C GLN A 107 -1.28 -5.25 20.32
N PRO A 108 -0.47 -6.16 19.78
CA PRO A 108 0.78 -5.77 19.13
C PRO A 108 0.48 -5.00 17.84
N LYS A 109 1.34 -4.04 17.52
CA LYS A 109 1.27 -3.27 16.29
C LYS A 109 1.51 -4.16 15.06
N ARG A 110 0.63 -4.07 14.06
CA ARG A 110 0.67 -4.89 12.83
C ARG A 110 0.90 -3.99 11.61
N PRO A 111 1.62 -4.48 10.59
CA PRO A 111 1.72 -3.75 9.33
C PRO A 111 0.34 -3.61 8.66
N ILE A 112 0.13 -2.49 8.00
CA ILE A 112 -1.07 -2.22 7.20
C ILE A 112 -1.12 -3.20 6.04
N GLY A 113 -2.27 -3.86 5.85
CA GLY A 113 -2.54 -4.81 4.78
C GLY A 113 -1.89 -6.20 4.92
N PHE A 114 -1.29 -6.53 6.08
CA PHE A 114 -0.71 -7.87 6.31
C PHE A 114 -1.03 -8.39 7.71
N ALA A 115 -0.99 -9.71 7.90
CA ALA A 115 -1.24 -10.34 9.19
C ALA A 115 -0.06 -10.18 10.17
N SER A 116 1.17 -10.01 9.65
CA SER A 116 2.39 -9.91 10.46
C SER A 116 3.52 -9.15 9.75
N TRP A 117 4.48 -8.64 10.53
CA TRP A 117 5.70 -8.02 9.97
C TRP A 117 6.52 -9.01 9.15
N ASP A 118 6.58 -10.29 9.54
CA ASP A 118 7.30 -11.32 8.78
C ASP A 118 6.69 -11.54 7.39
N GLU A 119 5.36 -11.47 7.27
CA GLU A 119 4.66 -11.54 5.98
C GLU A 119 4.96 -10.31 5.12
N TYR A 120 4.92 -9.13 5.72
CA TYR A 120 5.24 -7.88 5.03
C TYR A 120 6.67 -7.88 4.46
N GLU A 121 7.66 -8.27 5.26
CA GLU A 121 9.07 -8.26 4.83
C GLU A 121 9.36 -9.31 3.73
N GLN A 122 8.58 -10.40 3.65
CA GLN A 122 8.66 -11.37 2.54
C GLN A 122 8.14 -10.81 1.21
N GLN A 123 7.19 -9.88 1.25
CA GLN A 123 6.62 -9.23 0.06
C GLN A 123 7.33 -7.92 -0.30
N LYS A 124 8.06 -7.31 0.64
CA LYS A 124 8.81 -6.08 0.43
C LYS A 124 9.97 -6.33 -0.55
N THR A 125 9.73 -6.04 -1.84
CA THR A 125 10.74 -6.05 -2.92
C THR A 125 10.68 -4.75 -3.69
#